data_AF-A0A9P1D7V6-F1
#
_entry.id   AF-A0A9P1D7V6-F1
#
_cell.length_a   1.000
_cell.length_b   1.000
_cell.length_c   1.000
_cell.angle_alpha   90.00
_cell.angle_beta   90.00
_cell.angle_gamma   90.00
#
_symmetry.space_group_name_H-M   'P 1'
#
loop_
_entity.id
_entity.type
_entity.pdbx_description
1 polymer ?
#
loop_
_entity_poly.entity_id
_entity_poly.type
_entity_poly.pdbx_seq_one_letter_code
_entity_poly.pdbx_strand_id
1 'polypeptide(L)'
;QGNLRKISNILSGWCKDSMLERKRGAKPVSVEEFEQNHKARVGVRLMNMTDGGKEIHRFVKDSSESLKISKTAATWKAYVDFVNNVVIEGFVSTIAVSLQYLCEILDPLIIARHEMLPLFDVKIELQGTEIVFDPPFEDEDNPSRTTLRSTIDSWLKDFFAMATVMVRLDSNVGDYLNEIKFEFQTIYNSACGEEHFQMQCLLSLVSELILGSIVKKKTGIDNTEAKCIEYRENFLFHAFLWTESVLWSQMRFEKEVARFEYLKQELSMKKTPTDIHWLKIDAQPVKVTLVNCARRWEEKFTGFLRSFVEDRC
;
A
#
# COMPACT_ATOMS: atom_id res chain seq x y z
N GLN A 1 -14.37 -39.43 -9.66
CA GLN A 1 -13.06 -39.07 -9.04
C GLN A 1 -12.13 -38.30 -9.99
N GLY A 2 -12.04 -38.63 -11.29
CA GLY A 2 -11.15 -37.91 -12.22
C GLY A 2 -11.46 -36.41 -12.39
N ASN A 3 -12.73 -36.02 -12.51
CA ASN A 3 -13.13 -34.61 -12.70
C ASN A 3 -12.86 -33.75 -11.45
N LEU A 4 -13.13 -34.26 -10.26
CA LEU A 4 -12.81 -33.57 -9.01
C LEU A 4 -11.30 -33.27 -8.89
N ARG A 5 -10.43 -34.24 -9.23
CA ARG A 5 -8.97 -34.00 -9.25
C ARG A 5 -8.58 -32.88 -10.22
N LYS A 6 -9.22 -32.81 -11.39
CA LYS A 6 -8.97 -31.73 -12.36
C LYS A 6 -9.39 -30.37 -11.81
N ILE A 7 -10.54 -30.30 -11.12
CA ILE A 7 -11.00 -29.08 -10.42
C ILE A 7 -9.97 -28.66 -9.37
N SER A 8 -9.56 -29.58 -8.47
CA SER A 8 -8.53 -29.29 -7.46
C SER A 8 -7.20 -28.84 -8.09
N ASN A 9 -6.80 -29.40 -9.23
CA ASN A 9 -5.59 -28.97 -9.93
C ASN A 9 -5.71 -27.53 -10.44
N ILE A 10 -6.85 -27.13 -10.99
CA ILE A 10 -7.10 -25.73 -11.40
C ILE A 10 -6.98 -24.80 -10.20
N LEU A 11 -7.68 -25.10 -9.10
CA LEU A 11 -7.68 -24.30 -7.88
C LEU A 11 -6.28 -24.18 -7.26
N SER A 12 -5.54 -25.30 -7.20
CA SER A 12 -4.15 -25.30 -6.73
C SER A 12 -3.23 -24.47 -7.64
N GLY A 13 -3.54 -24.41 -8.94
CA GLY A 13 -2.83 -23.59 -9.91
C GLY A 13 -2.99 -22.10 -9.62
N TRP A 14 -4.18 -21.67 -9.19
CA TRP A 14 -4.43 -20.28 -8.79
C TRP A 14 -3.60 -19.87 -7.56
N CYS A 15 -3.29 -20.81 -6.66
CA CYS A 15 -2.51 -20.54 -5.45
C CYS A 15 -1.00 -20.40 -5.67
N LYS A 16 -0.47 -20.68 -6.88
CA LYS A 16 0.99 -20.77 -7.11
C LYS A 16 1.72 -19.43 -7.01
N ASP A 17 1.06 -18.37 -7.42
CA ASP A 17 1.64 -17.03 -7.49
C ASP A 17 0.74 -16.05 -6.75
N SER A 18 1.29 -14.95 -6.22
CA SER A 18 0.49 -13.82 -5.71
C SER A 18 -0.07 -12.97 -6.86
N MET A 19 -1.19 -12.29 -6.61
CA MET A 19 -1.71 -11.27 -7.50
C MET A 19 -0.74 -10.08 -7.64
N LEU A 20 -0.03 -9.74 -6.56
CA LEU A 20 1.12 -8.83 -6.62
C LEU A 20 2.37 -9.57 -7.10
N GLU A 21 3.21 -8.89 -7.86
CA GLU A 21 4.57 -9.35 -8.15
C GLU A 21 5.56 -8.22 -7.98
N ARG A 22 6.67 -8.56 -7.35
CA ARG A 22 7.84 -7.71 -7.29
C ARG A 22 9.05 -8.51 -7.76
N LYS A 23 9.69 -8.07 -8.84
CA LYS A 23 10.95 -8.68 -9.29
C LYS A 23 12.00 -8.49 -8.20
N ARG A 24 12.68 -9.57 -7.81
CA ARG A 24 13.77 -9.51 -6.82
C ARG A 24 14.86 -8.55 -7.33
N GLY A 25 15.28 -7.63 -6.47
CA GLY A 25 16.27 -6.60 -6.82
C GLY A 25 15.73 -5.48 -7.73
N ALA A 26 14.41 -5.39 -7.93
CA ALA A 26 13.81 -4.26 -8.62
C ALA A 26 14.10 -2.96 -7.87
N LYS A 27 14.52 -1.94 -8.62
CA LYS A 27 14.70 -0.60 -8.09
C LYS A 27 13.33 -0.05 -7.64
N PRO A 28 13.33 0.87 -6.66
CA PRO A 28 12.14 1.64 -6.33
C PRO A 28 11.61 2.37 -7.57
N VAL A 29 10.29 2.47 -7.68
CA VAL A 29 9.59 3.11 -8.81
C VAL A 29 8.53 4.07 -8.28
N SER A 30 7.94 4.90 -9.14
CA SER A 30 6.78 5.69 -8.72
C SER A 30 5.56 4.79 -8.52
N VAL A 31 4.58 5.25 -7.73
CA VAL A 31 3.32 4.53 -7.51
C VAL A 31 2.59 4.31 -8.84
N GLU A 32 2.60 5.30 -9.73
CA GLU A 32 1.95 5.25 -11.03
C GLU A 32 2.56 4.19 -11.95
N GLU A 33 3.89 4.09 -11.99
CA GLU A 33 4.59 3.07 -12.79
C GLU A 33 4.29 1.66 -12.26
N PHE A 34 4.26 1.48 -10.94
CA PHE A 34 3.90 0.21 -10.34
C PHE A 34 2.45 -0.17 -10.67
N GLU A 35 1.50 0.76 -10.50
CA GLU A 35 0.07 0.53 -10.77
C GLU A 35 -0.22 0.18 -12.23
N GLN A 36 0.50 0.77 -13.19
CA GLN A 36 0.36 0.41 -14.61
C GLN A 36 0.72 -1.06 -14.86
N ASN A 37 1.84 -1.51 -14.30
CA ASN A 37 2.28 -2.89 -14.42
C ASN A 37 1.36 -3.86 -13.65
N HIS A 38 0.92 -3.45 -12.46
CA HIS A 38 0.00 -4.22 -11.63
C HIS A 38 -1.35 -4.44 -12.31
N LYS A 39 -1.96 -3.39 -12.88
CA LYS A 39 -3.24 -3.50 -13.62
C LYS A 39 -3.18 -4.48 -14.79
N ALA A 40 -2.10 -4.45 -15.57
CA ALA A 40 -1.92 -5.38 -16.68
C ALA A 40 -1.86 -6.85 -16.18
N ARG A 41 -1.14 -7.08 -15.07
CA ARG A 41 -1.05 -8.39 -14.43
C ARG A 41 -2.40 -8.86 -13.88
N VAL A 42 -3.12 -8.00 -13.17
CA VAL A 42 -4.45 -8.30 -12.63
C VAL A 42 -5.40 -8.73 -13.74
N GLY A 43 -5.43 -8.00 -14.86
CA GLY A 43 -6.28 -8.33 -16.01
C GLY A 43 -5.98 -9.73 -16.58
N VAL A 44 -4.71 -10.05 -16.82
CA VAL A 44 -4.29 -11.39 -17.30
C VAL A 44 -4.68 -12.48 -16.30
N ARG A 45 -4.48 -12.23 -15.01
CA ARG A 45 -4.73 -13.20 -13.97
C ARG A 45 -6.22 -13.47 -13.78
N LEU A 46 -7.05 -12.43 -13.73
CA LEU A 46 -8.51 -12.59 -13.65
C LEU A 46 -9.06 -13.31 -14.88
N MET A 47 -8.55 -13.02 -16.09
CA MET A 47 -8.94 -13.74 -17.31
C MET A 47 -8.61 -15.25 -17.22
N ASN A 48 -7.39 -15.59 -16.80
CA ASN A 48 -6.99 -17.00 -16.61
C ASN A 48 -7.87 -17.71 -15.57
N MET A 49 -8.27 -17.01 -14.51
CA MET A 49 -9.17 -17.56 -13.49
C MET A 49 -10.61 -17.71 -14.02
N THR A 50 -11.10 -16.76 -14.82
CA THR A 50 -12.40 -16.88 -15.51
C THR A 50 -12.42 -18.09 -16.43
N ASP A 51 -11.36 -18.33 -17.21
CA ASP A 51 -11.26 -19.50 -18.08
C ASP A 51 -11.15 -20.80 -17.28
N GLY A 52 -10.40 -20.79 -16.17
CA GLY A 52 -10.40 -21.90 -15.20
C GLY A 52 -11.80 -22.17 -14.62
N GLY A 53 -12.56 -21.13 -14.32
CA GLY A 53 -13.95 -21.23 -13.86
C GLY A 53 -14.87 -21.90 -14.89
N LYS A 54 -14.72 -21.57 -16.18
CA LYS A 54 -15.46 -22.24 -17.27
C LYS A 54 -15.14 -23.75 -17.32
N GLU A 55 -13.88 -24.12 -17.14
CA GLU A 55 -13.46 -25.52 -17.11
C GLU A 55 -13.99 -26.26 -15.87
N ILE A 56 -14.05 -25.61 -14.71
CA ILE A 56 -14.67 -26.17 -13.50
C ILE A 56 -16.15 -26.47 -13.77
N HIS A 57 -16.90 -25.52 -14.32
CA HIS A 57 -18.30 -25.71 -14.73
C HIS A 57 -18.46 -26.88 -15.71
N ARG A 58 -17.56 -26.97 -16.71
CA ARG A 58 -17.53 -28.10 -17.66
C ARG A 58 -17.33 -29.43 -16.95
N PHE A 59 -16.37 -29.54 -16.03
CA PHE A 59 -16.12 -30.77 -15.29
C PHE A 59 -17.27 -31.17 -14.35
N VAL A 60 -17.97 -30.20 -13.76
CA VAL A 60 -19.18 -30.50 -12.97
C VAL A 60 -20.28 -31.02 -13.90
N LYS A 61 -20.52 -30.39 -15.04
CA LYS A 61 -21.47 -30.87 -16.05
C LYS A 61 -21.14 -32.29 -16.54
N ASP A 62 -19.90 -32.53 -16.95
CA ASP A 62 -19.41 -33.84 -17.40
C ASP A 62 -19.61 -34.93 -16.33
N SER A 63 -19.50 -34.56 -15.05
CA SER A 63 -19.75 -35.48 -13.92
C SER A 63 -21.21 -35.90 -13.83
N SER A 64 -22.16 -34.98 -14.04
CA SER A 64 -23.59 -35.30 -14.03
C SER A 64 -23.97 -36.24 -15.19
N GLU A 65 -23.44 -35.97 -16.38
CA GLU A 65 -23.72 -36.73 -17.61
C GLU A 65 -23.14 -38.14 -17.54
N SER A 66 -21.90 -38.28 -17.04
CA SER A 66 -21.24 -39.58 -16.88
C SER A 66 -21.97 -40.48 -15.89
N LEU A 67 -22.52 -39.91 -14.81
CA LEU A 67 -23.25 -40.65 -13.78
C LEU A 67 -24.73 -40.86 -14.14
N LYS A 68 -25.24 -40.21 -15.18
CA LYS A 68 -26.67 -40.21 -15.58
C LYS A 68 -27.62 -39.87 -14.41
N ILE A 69 -27.19 -38.98 -13.52
CA ILE A 69 -27.98 -38.55 -12.36
C ILE A 69 -28.79 -37.30 -12.72
N SER A 70 -30.05 -37.25 -12.28
CA SER A 70 -30.87 -36.04 -12.43
C SER A 70 -30.29 -34.88 -11.64
N LYS A 71 -30.24 -33.68 -12.24
CA LYS A 71 -29.80 -32.44 -11.57
C LYS A 71 -30.70 -32.01 -10.40
N THR A 72 -31.92 -32.56 -10.32
CA THR A 72 -32.84 -32.30 -9.20
C THR A 72 -32.66 -33.28 -8.04
N ALA A 73 -31.86 -34.34 -8.21
CA ALA A 73 -31.64 -35.35 -7.18
C ALA A 73 -30.91 -34.75 -5.97
N ALA A 74 -31.33 -35.13 -4.77
CA ALA A 74 -30.70 -34.69 -3.52
C ALA A 74 -29.20 -35.05 -3.46
N THR A 75 -28.84 -36.24 -3.95
CA THR A 75 -27.44 -36.70 -4.03
C THR A 75 -26.59 -35.84 -4.97
N TRP A 76 -27.18 -35.33 -6.07
CA TRP A 76 -26.49 -34.41 -6.97
C TRP A 76 -26.29 -33.04 -6.34
N LYS A 77 -27.33 -32.50 -5.67
CA LYS A 77 -27.22 -31.22 -4.96
C LYS A 77 -26.13 -31.27 -3.89
N ALA A 78 -26.11 -32.32 -3.06
CA ALA A 78 -25.07 -32.51 -2.07
C ALA A 78 -23.64 -32.59 -2.67
N TYR A 79 -23.51 -33.20 -3.85
CA TYR A 79 -22.23 -33.20 -4.58
C TYR A 79 -21.84 -31.80 -5.06
N VAL A 80 -22.77 -31.04 -5.64
CA VAL A 80 -22.51 -29.66 -6.08
C VAL A 80 -22.16 -28.76 -4.90
N ASP A 81 -22.86 -28.89 -3.77
CA ASP A 81 -22.57 -28.17 -2.53
C ASP A 81 -21.16 -28.50 -2.01
N PHE A 82 -20.77 -29.77 -2.06
CA PHE A 82 -19.40 -30.18 -1.72
C PHE A 82 -18.37 -29.53 -2.67
N VAL A 83 -18.61 -29.53 -3.99
CA VAL A 83 -17.69 -28.89 -4.94
C VAL A 83 -17.65 -27.38 -4.74
N ASN A 84 -18.77 -26.73 -4.41
CA ASN A 84 -18.83 -25.32 -4.04
C ASN A 84 -17.90 -25.02 -2.86
N ASN A 85 -17.92 -25.83 -1.80
CA ASN A 85 -17.01 -25.66 -0.67
C ASN A 85 -15.54 -25.79 -1.08
N VAL A 86 -15.21 -26.76 -1.94
CA VAL A 86 -13.85 -26.90 -2.49
C VAL A 86 -13.43 -25.66 -3.30
N VAL A 87 -14.35 -25.07 -4.06
CA VAL A 87 -14.09 -23.83 -4.81
C VAL A 87 -13.89 -22.64 -3.86
N ILE A 88 -14.71 -22.52 -2.81
CA ILE A 88 -14.56 -21.50 -1.76
C ILE A 88 -13.18 -21.61 -1.10
N GLU A 89 -12.77 -22.80 -0.68
CA GLU A 89 -11.43 -23.05 -0.12
C GLU A 89 -10.31 -22.65 -1.09
N GLY A 90 -10.47 -22.92 -2.38
CA GLY A 90 -9.53 -22.52 -3.43
C GLY A 90 -9.40 -21.00 -3.58
N PHE A 91 -10.52 -20.27 -3.53
CA PHE A 91 -10.51 -18.81 -3.53
C PHE A 91 -9.88 -18.23 -2.27
N VAL A 92 -10.27 -18.72 -1.08
CA VAL A 92 -9.69 -18.30 0.20
C VAL A 92 -8.17 -18.48 0.17
N SER A 93 -7.70 -19.65 -0.26
CA SER A 93 -6.26 -19.96 -0.36
C SER A 93 -5.53 -19.02 -1.32
N THR A 94 -6.12 -18.74 -2.48
CA THR A 94 -5.52 -17.85 -3.49
C THR A 94 -5.43 -16.40 -3.00
N ILE A 95 -6.47 -15.91 -2.32
CA ILE A 95 -6.50 -14.58 -1.72
C ILE A 95 -5.48 -14.50 -0.57
N ALA A 96 -5.43 -15.52 0.29
CA ALA A 96 -4.49 -15.60 1.41
C ALA A 96 -3.03 -15.54 0.95
N VAL A 97 -2.67 -16.22 -0.14
CA VAL A 97 -1.32 -16.12 -0.74
C VAL A 97 -1.00 -14.67 -1.14
N SER A 98 -1.96 -13.94 -1.71
CA SER A 98 -1.75 -12.55 -2.14
C SER A 98 -1.64 -11.60 -0.96
N LEU A 99 -2.46 -11.79 0.07
CA LEU A 99 -2.40 -11.04 1.33
C LEU A 99 -1.08 -11.29 2.07
N GLN A 100 -0.65 -12.55 2.17
CA GLN A 100 0.59 -12.91 2.85
C GLN A 100 1.78 -12.23 2.17
N TYR A 101 1.81 -12.26 0.84
CA TYR A 101 2.83 -11.57 0.07
C TYR A 101 2.81 -10.05 0.31
N LEU A 102 1.64 -9.42 0.36
CA LEU A 102 1.51 -8.00 0.68
C LEU A 102 2.08 -7.68 2.08
N CYS A 103 1.78 -8.50 3.09
CA CYS A 103 2.35 -8.35 4.43
C CYS A 103 3.88 -8.40 4.38
N GLU A 104 4.45 -9.36 3.65
CA GLU A 104 5.90 -9.55 3.55
C GLU A 104 6.61 -8.33 2.93
N ILE A 105 6.06 -7.73 1.88
CA ILE A 105 6.67 -6.58 1.22
C ILE A 105 6.54 -5.27 2.01
N LEU A 106 5.61 -5.20 2.98
CA LEU A 106 5.40 -4.02 3.83
C LEU A 106 6.01 -4.17 5.23
N ASP A 107 6.38 -5.38 5.66
CA ASP A 107 6.91 -5.66 6.99
C ASP A 107 8.38 -5.20 7.11
N PRO A 108 8.68 -4.23 8.01
CA PRO A 108 10.05 -3.73 8.22
C PRO A 108 11.08 -4.81 8.58
N LEU A 109 10.69 -5.81 9.36
CA LEU A 109 11.58 -6.88 9.81
C LEU A 109 11.91 -7.83 8.67
N ILE A 110 10.95 -8.12 7.80
CA ILE A 110 11.16 -8.97 6.62
C ILE A 110 11.99 -8.22 5.58
N ILE A 111 11.69 -6.93 5.35
CA ILE A 111 12.49 -6.05 4.48
C ILE A 111 13.95 -6.03 4.93
N ALA A 112 14.21 -5.81 6.22
CA ALA A 112 15.56 -5.79 6.77
C ALA A 112 16.26 -7.16 6.66
N ARG A 113 15.56 -8.24 7.01
CA ARG A 113 16.12 -9.61 6.99
C ARG A 113 16.52 -10.07 5.60
N HIS A 114 15.76 -9.69 4.58
CA HIS A 114 15.98 -10.12 3.20
C HIS A 114 16.65 -9.05 2.33
N GLU A 115 17.11 -7.95 2.94
CA GLU A 115 17.76 -6.82 2.25
C GLU A 115 16.94 -6.35 1.05
N MET A 116 15.62 -6.28 1.24
CA MET A 116 14.72 -5.85 0.18
C MET A 116 14.90 -4.36 -0.05
N LEU A 117 15.02 -3.95 -1.32
CA LEU A 117 15.00 -2.54 -1.66
C LEU A 117 13.63 -1.94 -1.31
N PRO A 118 13.49 -0.61 -1.21
CA PRO A 118 12.18 0.02 -1.11
C PRO A 118 11.30 -0.27 -2.34
N LEU A 119 9.97 -0.23 -2.14
CA LEU A 119 8.98 -0.43 -3.19
C LEU A 119 8.78 0.87 -4.00
N PHE A 120 8.59 1.99 -3.30
CA PHE A 120 8.29 3.27 -3.95
C PHE A 120 9.36 4.34 -3.70
N ASP A 121 9.60 5.16 -4.72
CA ASP A 121 10.24 6.45 -4.58
C ASP A 121 9.18 7.50 -4.19
N VAL A 122 9.35 8.13 -3.03
CA VAL A 122 8.45 9.16 -2.50
C VAL A 122 9.26 10.42 -2.25
N LYS A 123 8.73 11.58 -2.65
CA LYS A 123 9.37 12.86 -2.40
C LYS A 123 8.84 13.50 -1.15
N ILE A 124 9.67 14.33 -0.52
CA ILE A 124 9.25 15.29 0.49
C ILE A 124 9.61 16.70 0.03
N GLU A 125 8.60 17.58 0.05
CA GLU A 125 8.70 18.92 -0.51
C GLU A 125 7.94 19.95 0.34
N LEU A 126 8.35 21.21 0.22
CA LEU A 126 7.65 22.32 0.87
C LEU A 126 6.60 22.89 -0.08
N GLN A 127 5.32 22.68 0.20
CA GLN A 127 4.19 23.27 -0.51
C GLN A 127 3.53 24.34 0.36
N GLY A 128 3.60 25.61 -0.06
CA GLY A 128 3.10 26.72 0.73
C GLY A 128 3.84 26.81 2.07
N THR A 129 3.14 26.54 3.17
CA THR A 129 3.70 26.53 4.53
C THR A 129 3.92 25.13 5.10
N GLU A 130 3.61 24.09 4.34
CA GLU A 130 3.62 22.71 4.82
C GLU A 130 4.64 21.87 4.08
N ILE A 131 5.36 21.04 4.83
CA ILE A 131 6.19 19.99 4.25
C ILE A 131 5.27 18.79 4.01
N VAL A 132 5.18 18.31 2.77
CA VAL A 132 4.26 17.25 2.36
C VAL A 132 5.00 16.12 1.66
N PHE A 133 4.41 14.93 1.69
CA PHE A 133 4.86 13.79 0.90
C PHE A 133 4.17 13.79 -0.46
N ASP A 134 4.91 13.38 -1.50
CA ASP A 134 4.37 13.18 -2.84
C ASP A 134 4.79 11.80 -3.39
N PRO A 135 3.84 10.86 -3.58
CA PRO A 135 2.43 10.96 -3.20
C PRO A 135 2.23 10.99 -1.67
N PRO A 136 1.11 11.54 -1.17
CA PRO A 136 0.81 11.58 0.26
C PRO A 136 0.34 10.21 0.77
N PHE A 137 0.34 10.02 2.10
CA PHE A 137 -0.22 8.83 2.73
C PHE A 137 -1.75 8.77 2.59
N GLU A 138 -2.41 9.91 2.83
CA GLU A 138 -3.86 10.14 2.73
C GLU A 138 -4.13 11.53 2.12
N ASP A 139 -5.31 11.68 1.55
CA ASP A 139 -5.83 12.95 1.02
C ASP A 139 -7.36 12.92 1.13
N GLU A 140 -7.90 13.38 2.26
CA GLU A 140 -9.35 13.41 2.50
C GLU A 140 -10.05 14.49 1.65
N ASP A 141 -9.33 15.57 1.32
CA ASP A 141 -9.86 16.70 0.56
C ASP A 141 -9.98 16.40 -0.94
N ASN A 142 -9.14 15.50 -1.46
CA ASN A 142 -9.18 15.07 -2.84
C ASN A 142 -9.20 13.52 -2.98
N PRO A 143 -10.39 12.90 -2.96
CA PRO A 143 -10.55 11.46 -3.13
C PRO A 143 -10.06 10.91 -4.47
N SER A 144 -9.81 11.78 -5.47
CA SER A 144 -9.30 11.38 -6.78
C SER A 144 -7.77 11.31 -6.85
N ARG A 145 -7.06 11.89 -5.85
CA ARG A 145 -5.60 11.83 -5.80
C ARG A 145 -5.16 10.43 -5.38
N THR A 146 -4.20 9.88 -6.10
CA THR A 146 -3.56 8.62 -5.70
C THR A 146 -2.70 8.86 -4.46
N THR A 147 -2.93 8.04 -3.44
CA THR A 147 -2.22 8.07 -2.16
C THR A 147 -1.62 6.70 -1.88
N LEU A 148 -0.67 6.63 -0.95
CA LEU A 148 -0.06 5.36 -0.55
C LEU A 148 -1.10 4.39 0.02
N ARG A 149 -2.04 4.87 0.85
CA ARG A 149 -3.13 4.04 1.40
C ARG A 149 -4.14 3.60 0.32
N SER A 150 -4.61 4.51 -0.53
CA SER A 150 -5.57 4.17 -1.59
C SER A 150 -5.00 3.18 -2.61
N THR A 151 -3.68 3.18 -2.81
CA THR A 151 -2.98 2.19 -3.63
C THR A 151 -3.00 0.81 -2.97
N ILE A 152 -2.73 0.71 -1.66
CA ILE A 152 -2.84 -0.57 -0.95
C ILE A 152 -4.29 -1.07 -0.96
N ASP A 153 -5.27 -0.17 -0.76
CA ASP A 153 -6.69 -0.50 -0.86
C ASP A 153 -7.10 -1.02 -2.24
N SER A 154 -6.51 -0.50 -3.32
CA SER A 154 -6.78 -0.98 -4.68
C SER A 154 -6.31 -2.43 -4.85
N TRP A 155 -5.12 -2.77 -4.34
CA TRP A 155 -4.60 -4.15 -4.37
C TRP A 155 -5.49 -5.09 -3.58
N LEU A 156 -5.92 -4.68 -2.39
CA LEU A 156 -6.84 -5.46 -1.58
C LEU A 156 -8.15 -5.72 -2.35
N LYS A 157 -8.71 -4.69 -3.01
CA LYS A 157 -9.91 -4.86 -3.85
C LYS A 157 -9.68 -5.84 -5.00
N ASP A 158 -8.53 -5.78 -5.67
CA ASP A 158 -8.16 -6.72 -6.73
C ASP A 158 -8.09 -8.15 -6.20
N PHE A 159 -7.58 -8.36 -4.99
CA PHE A 159 -7.50 -9.70 -4.40
C PHE A 159 -8.89 -10.30 -4.24
N PHE A 160 -9.84 -9.53 -3.68
CA PHE A 160 -11.21 -10.01 -3.49
C PHE A 160 -12.00 -10.09 -4.81
N ALA A 161 -11.63 -9.33 -5.83
CA ALA A 161 -12.20 -9.47 -7.17
C ALA A 161 -11.95 -10.87 -7.77
N MET A 162 -10.95 -11.62 -7.29
CA MET A 162 -10.77 -13.01 -7.68
C MET A 162 -12.01 -13.88 -7.38
N ALA A 163 -12.80 -13.56 -6.35
CA ALA A 163 -14.00 -14.31 -6.00
C ALA A 163 -15.21 -14.06 -6.94
N THR A 164 -15.10 -13.07 -7.84
CA THR A 164 -16.19 -12.67 -8.76
C THR A 164 -16.01 -13.19 -10.19
N VAL A 165 -14.90 -13.88 -10.46
CA VAL A 165 -14.51 -14.32 -11.82
C VAL A 165 -15.33 -15.47 -12.39
N MET A 166 -16.12 -16.16 -11.57
CA MET A 166 -16.99 -17.24 -12.00
C MET A 166 -18.34 -17.22 -11.27
N VAL A 167 -19.38 -17.64 -11.97
CA VAL A 167 -20.70 -17.83 -11.38
C VAL A 167 -20.74 -19.08 -10.51
N ARG A 168 -21.66 -19.10 -9.56
CA ARG A 168 -21.86 -20.24 -8.67
C ARG A 168 -22.26 -21.51 -9.39
N LEU A 169 -21.82 -22.67 -8.89
CA LEU A 169 -22.11 -23.98 -9.49
C LEU A 169 -23.55 -24.47 -9.22
N ASP A 170 -24.17 -24.05 -8.12
CA ASP A 170 -25.50 -24.48 -7.68
C ASP A 170 -26.64 -23.71 -8.34
N SER A 171 -26.47 -22.40 -8.51
CA SER A 171 -27.51 -21.50 -9.03
C SER A 171 -27.25 -21.00 -10.45
N ASN A 172 -26.00 -21.05 -10.94
CA ASN A 172 -25.53 -20.33 -12.12
C ASN A 172 -25.80 -18.80 -12.08
N VAL A 173 -26.03 -18.24 -10.89
CA VAL A 173 -26.31 -16.81 -10.67
C VAL A 173 -25.55 -16.34 -9.43
N GLY A 174 -24.98 -15.13 -9.51
CA GLY A 174 -24.15 -14.56 -8.45
C GLY A 174 -22.74 -15.14 -8.44
N ASP A 175 -21.95 -14.68 -7.48
CA ASP A 175 -20.54 -15.05 -7.30
C ASP A 175 -20.29 -15.68 -5.91
N TYR A 176 -19.03 -15.80 -5.52
CA TYR A 176 -18.60 -16.34 -4.23
C TYR A 176 -18.17 -15.25 -3.23
N LEU A 177 -18.29 -13.96 -3.56
CA LEU A 177 -17.69 -12.88 -2.78
C LEU A 177 -18.22 -12.84 -1.34
N ASN A 178 -19.50 -13.10 -1.13
CA ASN A 178 -20.10 -13.07 0.20
C ASN A 178 -19.60 -14.20 1.09
N GLU A 179 -19.48 -15.42 0.55
CA GLU A 179 -18.88 -16.55 1.27
C GLU A 179 -17.43 -16.27 1.60
N ILE A 180 -16.67 -15.74 0.65
CA ILE A 180 -15.27 -15.41 0.90
C ILE A 180 -15.13 -14.36 2.00
N LYS A 181 -15.95 -13.31 1.98
CA LYS A 181 -15.99 -12.32 3.08
C LYS A 181 -16.34 -12.98 4.41
N PHE A 182 -17.32 -13.89 4.42
CA PHE A 182 -17.71 -14.62 5.62
C PHE A 182 -16.59 -15.52 6.15
N GLU A 183 -15.90 -16.27 5.28
CA GLU A 183 -14.77 -17.11 5.67
C GLU A 183 -13.64 -16.28 6.27
N PHE A 184 -13.25 -15.18 5.63
CA PHE A 184 -12.24 -14.28 6.17
C PHE A 184 -12.66 -13.64 7.50
N GLN A 185 -13.95 -13.31 7.67
CA GLN A 185 -14.48 -12.83 8.95
C GLN A 185 -14.43 -13.91 10.04
N THR A 186 -14.72 -15.17 9.70
CA THR A 186 -14.60 -16.30 10.62
C THR A 186 -13.15 -16.53 11.04
N ILE A 187 -12.21 -16.50 10.08
CA ILE A 187 -10.77 -16.61 10.34
C ILE A 187 -10.30 -15.45 11.23
N TYR A 188 -10.80 -14.22 10.99
CA TYR A 188 -10.51 -13.06 11.84
C TYR A 188 -10.93 -13.30 13.29
N ASN A 189 -12.19 -13.72 13.48
CA ASN A 189 -12.77 -13.92 14.80
C ASN A 189 -12.08 -15.06 15.58
N SER A 190 -11.63 -16.12 14.89
CA SER A 190 -10.93 -17.23 15.54
C SER A 190 -9.49 -16.89 15.92
N ALA A 191 -8.77 -16.16 15.06
CA ALA A 191 -7.36 -15.82 15.29
C ALA A 191 -7.16 -14.72 16.35
N CYS A 192 -8.18 -13.89 16.63
CA CYS A 192 -8.13 -12.90 17.71
C CYS A 192 -7.95 -13.52 19.11
N GLY A 193 -8.04 -14.85 19.25
CA GLY A 193 -7.75 -15.59 20.49
C GLY A 193 -6.30 -16.06 20.67
N GLU A 194 -5.44 -15.98 19.64
CA GLU A 194 -4.07 -16.53 19.68
C GLU A 194 -3.00 -15.45 19.39
N GLU A 195 -1.85 -15.53 20.08
CA GLU A 195 -0.70 -14.60 19.98
C GLU A 195 0.10 -14.72 18.65
N HIS A 196 -0.54 -15.11 17.55
CA HIS A 196 0.13 -15.22 16.25
C HIS A 196 0.19 -13.86 15.53
N PHE A 197 1.29 -13.12 15.74
CA PHE A 197 1.54 -11.78 15.19
C PHE A 197 1.38 -11.67 13.65
N GLN A 198 1.82 -12.69 12.90
CA GLN A 198 1.73 -12.70 11.42
C GLN A 198 0.29 -12.80 10.91
N MET A 199 -0.54 -13.60 11.60
CA MET A 199 -1.96 -13.75 11.27
C MET A 199 -2.73 -12.46 11.63
N GLN A 200 -2.38 -11.81 12.74
CA GLN A 200 -2.99 -10.53 13.14
C GLN A 200 -2.76 -9.40 12.11
N CYS A 201 -1.58 -9.30 11.50
CA CYS A 201 -1.33 -8.30 10.45
C CYS A 201 -2.11 -8.59 9.16
N LEU A 202 -2.17 -9.86 8.74
CA LEU A 202 -2.96 -10.31 7.58
C LEU A 202 -4.46 -10.00 7.77
N LEU A 203 -4.96 -10.25 8.97
CA LEU A 203 -6.35 -10.05 9.36
C LEU A 203 -6.73 -8.59 9.61
N SER A 204 -5.77 -7.78 10.06
CA SER A 204 -5.90 -6.33 10.16
C SER A 204 -6.07 -5.66 8.80
N LEU A 205 -5.35 -6.11 7.76
CA LEU A 205 -5.50 -5.62 6.38
C LEU A 205 -6.85 -6.05 5.76
N VAL A 206 -7.32 -7.25 6.10
CA VAL A 206 -8.62 -7.77 5.65
C VAL A 206 -9.81 -7.07 6.33
N SER A 207 -9.63 -6.61 7.58
CA SER A 207 -10.64 -5.87 8.34
C SER A 207 -11.11 -4.60 7.63
N GLU A 208 -10.24 -3.90 6.90
CA GLU A 208 -10.59 -2.65 6.20
C GLU A 208 -11.61 -2.86 5.06
N LEU A 209 -11.52 -3.99 4.36
CA LEU A 209 -12.44 -4.38 3.29
C LEU A 209 -13.75 -5.00 3.76
N ILE A 210 -13.77 -5.56 4.97
CA ILE A 210 -14.93 -6.32 5.50
C ILE A 210 -15.72 -5.52 6.54
N LEU A 211 -15.08 -4.65 7.33
CA LEU A 211 -15.71 -3.99 8.49
C LEU A 211 -15.92 -2.48 8.36
N GLY A 212 -15.42 -1.83 7.31
CA GLY A 212 -15.78 -0.44 6.99
C GLY A 212 -15.55 0.54 8.15
N SER A 213 -14.36 1.13 8.18
CA SER A 213 -13.86 2.03 9.23
C SER A 213 -13.28 1.29 10.45
N ILE A 214 -12.14 1.80 10.91
CA ILE A 214 -11.41 1.42 12.14
C ILE A 214 -10.36 0.31 11.91
N VAL A 215 -9.22 0.67 11.32
CA VAL A 215 -7.92 0.24 11.87
C VAL A 215 -6.93 1.40 11.81
N LYS A 216 -6.86 2.19 12.89
CA LYS A 216 -5.81 3.21 13.10
C LYS A 216 -4.59 2.69 13.85
N LYS A 217 -4.46 1.38 14.06
CA LYS A 217 -3.33 0.81 14.80
C LYS A 217 -3.00 -0.59 14.33
N LYS A 218 -1.76 -0.73 13.84
CA LYS A 218 -0.89 -1.94 13.89
C LYS A 218 -0.73 -2.70 12.56
N THR A 219 -0.64 -1.96 11.46
CA THR A 219 -0.21 -2.47 10.15
C THR A 219 1.21 -1.98 9.82
N GLY A 220 1.93 -2.67 8.92
CA GLY A 220 3.28 -2.25 8.47
C GLY A 220 3.30 -0.85 7.84
N ILE A 221 2.16 -0.40 7.29
CA ILE A 221 1.98 0.93 6.74
C ILE A 221 2.02 2.01 7.83
N ASP A 222 1.35 1.83 8.97
CA ASP A 222 1.35 2.80 10.09
C ASP A 222 2.74 3.00 10.68
N ASN A 223 3.50 1.91 10.84
CA ASN A 223 4.88 1.98 11.33
C ASN A 223 5.78 2.75 10.35
N THR A 224 5.53 2.61 9.05
CA THR A 224 6.26 3.33 8.01
C THR A 224 5.88 4.80 7.99
N GLU A 225 4.59 5.11 8.04
CA GLU A 225 4.11 6.48 8.13
C GLU A 225 4.66 7.19 9.37
N ALA A 226 4.61 6.57 10.55
CA ALA A 226 5.18 7.13 11.77
C ALA A 226 6.66 7.48 11.62
N LYS A 227 7.46 6.59 11.02
CA LYS A 227 8.88 6.85 10.75
C LYS A 227 9.11 7.94 9.70
N CYS A 228 8.26 8.02 8.68
CA CYS A 228 8.28 9.12 7.72
C CYS A 228 7.92 10.45 8.39
N ILE A 229 6.93 10.48 9.27
CA ILE A 229 6.56 11.66 10.05
C ILE A 229 7.73 12.10 10.95
N GLU A 230 8.36 11.19 11.70
CA GLU A 230 9.58 11.48 12.46
C GLU A 230 10.68 12.08 11.57
N TYR A 231 10.86 11.54 10.35
CA TYR A 231 11.82 12.07 9.39
C TYR A 231 11.47 13.49 8.94
N ARG A 232 10.18 13.77 8.68
CA ARG A 232 9.64 15.08 8.31
C ARG A 232 9.83 16.13 9.42
N GLU A 233 9.65 15.75 10.69
CA GLU A 233 9.83 16.67 11.83
C GLU A 233 11.24 17.29 11.88
N ASN A 234 12.26 16.57 11.39
CA ASN A 234 13.63 17.11 11.29
C ASN A 234 13.74 18.35 10.38
N PHE A 235 12.81 18.51 9.44
CA PHE A 235 12.74 19.69 8.58
C PHE A 235 11.83 20.76 9.17
N LEU A 236 10.75 20.38 9.86
CA LEU A 236 9.83 21.31 10.54
C LEU A 236 10.49 22.07 11.70
N PHE A 237 11.58 21.55 12.28
CA PHE A 237 12.42 22.33 13.19
C PHE A 237 12.91 23.66 12.59
N HIS A 238 12.95 23.76 11.25
CA HIS A 238 13.34 24.97 10.53
C HIS A 238 12.15 25.79 10.01
N ALA A 239 10.91 25.56 10.49
CA ALA A 239 9.68 26.19 9.99
C ALA A 239 9.74 27.72 9.94
N PHE A 240 10.43 28.35 10.90
CA PHE A 240 10.64 29.79 10.95
C PHE A 240 11.21 30.38 9.64
N LEU A 241 11.91 29.56 8.83
CA LEU A 241 12.43 29.97 7.53
C LEU A 241 11.34 30.38 6.53
N TRP A 242 10.13 29.80 6.62
CA TRP A 242 9.04 30.03 5.67
C TRP A 242 7.69 30.39 6.30
N THR A 243 7.57 30.35 7.63
CA THR A 243 6.32 30.66 8.34
C THR A 243 6.30 32.03 9.04
N GLU A 244 7.45 32.59 9.43
CA GLU A 244 7.47 33.81 10.25
C GLU A 244 7.58 35.11 9.42
N SER A 245 6.73 36.08 9.77
CA SER A 245 6.96 37.50 9.51
C SER A 245 7.87 38.04 10.61
N VAL A 246 9.17 38.14 10.35
CA VAL A 246 10.14 38.66 11.34
C VAL A 246 9.72 40.04 11.85
N LEU A 247 9.56 40.15 13.18
CA LEU A 247 9.49 41.42 13.90
C LEU A 247 10.91 42.00 13.98
N TRP A 248 11.22 42.90 13.06
CA TRP A 248 12.54 43.52 12.86
C TRP A 248 13.11 44.29 14.06
N SER A 249 12.30 44.57 15.09
CA SER A 249 12.62 45.52 16.15
C SER A 249 13.52 44.99 17.28
N GLN A 250 13.91 43.70 17.27
CA GLN A 250 14.66 43.09 18.39
C GLN A 250 15.93 42.30 18.01
N MET A 251 16.33 42.22 16.74
CA MET A 251 17.38 41.28 16.32
C MET A 251 18.81 41.86 16.34
N ARG A 252 19.77 41.05 16.83
CA ARG A 252 21.22 41.30 16.66
C ARG A 252 21.67 40.73 15.30
N PHE A 253 21.59 41.57 14.28
CA PHE A 253 21.76 41.23 12.87
C PHE A 253 22.98 40.35 12.52
N GLU A 254 24.17 40.61 13.09
CA GLU A 254 25.39 39.82 12.81
C GLU A 254 25.29 38.36 13.28
N LYS A 255 24.64 38.12 14.44
CA LYS A 255 24.42 36.76 14.95
C LYS A 255 23.42 35.99 14.09
N GLU A 256 22.43 36.70 13.52
CA GLU A 256 21.44 36.09 12.64
C GLU A 256 22.04 35.73 11.27
N VAL A 257 22.92 36.56 10.68
CA VAL A 257 23.61 36.22 9.42
C VAL A 257 24.45 34.95 9.57
N ALA A 258 25.28 34.85 10.62
CA ALA A 258 26.07 33.64 10.89
C ALA A 258 25.19 32.40 11.13
N ARG A 259 24.03 32.58 11.77
CA ARG A 259 23.04 31.52 11.98
C ARG A 259 22.48 30.99 10.66
N PHE A 260 22.12 31.84 9.70
CA PHE A 260 21.62 31.39 8.40
C PHE A 260 22.69 30.71 7.55
N GLU A 261 23.95 31.17 7.63
CA GLU A 261 25.08 30.50 6.97
C GLU A 261 25.27 29.07 7.49
N TYR A 262 25.29 28.90 8.83
CA TYR A 262 25.35 27.58 9.45
C TYR A 262 24.17 26.69 9.02
N LEU A 263 22.95 27.24 9.02
CA LEU A 263 21.72 26.52 8.65
C LEU A 263 21.76 26.01 7.21
N LYS A 264 22.24 26.82 6.25
CA LYS A 264 22.40 26.41 4.84
C LYS A 264 23.36 25.22 4.73
N GLN A 265 24.47 25.23 5.47
CA GLN A 265 25.45 24.14 5.47
C GLN A 265 24.85 22.87 6.10
N GLU A 266 24.20 22.99 7.26
CA GLU A 266 23.53 21.88 7.93
C GLU A 266 22.49 21.21 7.03
N LEU A 267 21.61 22.01 6.43
CA LEU A 267 20.57 21.54 5.50
C LEU A 267 21.18 20.87 4.27
N SER A 268 22.26 21.42 3.72
CA SER A 268 22.93 20.86 2.54
C SER A 268 23.56 19.49 2.84
N MET A 269 24.11 19.32 4.05
CA MET A 269 24.75 18.08 4.51
C MET A 269 23.76 16.96 4.90
N LYS A 270 22.46 17.24 5.10
CA LYS A 270 21.48 16.19 5.42
C LYS A 270 21.45 15.11 4.33
N LYS A 271 21.58 13.84 4.74
CA LYS A 271 21.60 12.68 3.82
C LYS A 271 20.26 12.52 3.11
N THR A 272 20.31 12.30 1.79
CA THR A 272 19.17 11.95 0.97
C THR A 272 19.65 11.31 -0.35
N PRO A 273 18.95 10.33 -0.94
CA PRO A 273 17.72 9.70 -0.44
C PRO A 273 17.96 8.85 0.82
N THR A 274 16.88 8.61 1.58
CA THR A 274 16.89 7.74 2.77
C THR A 274 15.80 6.69 2.64
N ASP A 275 16.16 5.43 2.88
CA ASP A 275 15.20 4.33 2.85
C ASP A 275 14.52 4.21 4.21
N ILE A 276 13.19 4.23 4.22
CA ILE A 276 12.32 4.02 5.38
C ILE A 276 11.38 2.85 5.03
N HIS A 277 11.73 1.66 5.50
CA HIS A 277 11.01 0.42 5.22
C HIS A 277 10.82 0.19 3.70
N TRP A 278 9.58 0.17 3.21
CA TRP A 278 9.24 -0.03 1.81
C TRP A 278 9.20 1.28 1.00
N LEU A 279 9.63 2.41 1.57
CA LEU A 279 9.68 3.71 0.89
C LEU A 279 11.10 4.26 0.82
N LYS A 280 11.49 4.80 -0.34
CA LYS A 280 12.70 5.57 -0.52
C LYS A 280 12.33 7.04 -0.55
N ILE A 281 12.72 7.76 0.49
CA ILE A 281 12.36 9.17 0.67
C ILE A 281 13.43 10.08 0.05
N ASP A 282 13.07 10.78 -1.00
CA ASP A 282 13.87 11.85 -1.61
C ASP A 282 13.51 13.21 -0.99
N ALA A 283 14.47 13.76 -0.25
CA ALA A 283 14.37 15.04 0.44
C ALA A 283 15.16 16.14 -0.26
N GLN A 284 15.74 15.90 -1.45
CA GLN A 284 16.37 16.98 -2.20
C GLN A 284 15.43 18.17 -2.48
N PRO A 285 14.16 17.98 -2.85
CA PRO A 285 13.25 19.10 -3.12
C PRO A 285 13.07 20.02 -1.91
N VAL A 286 12.77 19.46 -0.73
CA VAL A 286 12.66 20.25 0.49
C VAL A 286 14.00 20.88 0.88
N LYS A 287 15.13 20.16 0.80
CA LYS A 287 16.46 20.69 1.13
C LYS A 287 16.79 21.94 0.32
N VAL A 288 16.65 21.86 -1.01
CA VAL A 288 16.91 22.99 -1.91
C VAL A 288 16.01 24.18 -1.58
N THR A 289 14.74 23.92 -1.28
CA THR A 289 13.79 24.98 -0.91
C THR A 289 14.18 25.66 0.40
N LEU A 290 14.54 24.91 1.44
CA LEU A 290 14.94 25.46 2.74
C LEU A 290 16.26 26.24 2.67
N VAL A 291 17.25 25.74 1.93
CA VAL A 291 18.50 26.47 1.69
C VAL A 291 18.21 27.81 1.00
N ASN A 292 17.31 27.83 0.02
CA ASN A 292 16.89 29.07 -0.63
C ASN A 292 16.14 30.02 0.31
N CYS A 293 15.29 29.51 1.21
CA CYS A 293 14.65 30.34 2.24
C CYS A 293 15.68 30.98 3.17
N ALA A 294 16.66 30.20 3.65
CA ALA A 294 17.73 30.71 4.50
C ALA A 294 18.58 31.78 3.78
N ARG A 295 18.91 31.57 2.50
CA ARG A 295 19.60 32.56 1.67
C ARG A 295 18.82 33.86 1.54
N ARG A 296 17.50 33.80 1.31
CA ARG A 296 16.65 35.00 1.22
C ARG A 296 16.63 35.79 2.53
N TRP A 297 16.62 35.10 3.66
CA TRP A 297 16.71 35.76 4.97
C TRP A 297 18.06 36.46 5.14
N GLU A 298 19.16 35.78 4.87
CA GLU A 298 20.51 36.34 4.90
C GLU A 298 20.65 37.59 4.02
N GLU A 299 20.14 37.54 2.78
CA GLU A 299 20.11 38.68 1.86
C GLU A 299 19.32 39.86 2.44
N LYS A 300 18.16 39.61 3.05
CA LYS A 300 17.36 40.66 3.70
C LYS A 300 18.08 41.29 4.89
N PHE A 301 18.69 40.49 5.77
CA PHE A 301 19.44 41.00 6.93
C PHE A 301 20.68 41.80 6.50
N THR A 302 21.41 41.30 5.51
CA THR A 302 22.59 41.98 4.96
C THR A 302 22.20 43.28 4.24
N GLY A 303 21.11 43.26 3.47
CA GLY A 303 20.56 44.45 2.80
C GLY A 303 20.13 45.54 3.78
N PHE A 304 19.41 45.17 4.85
CA PHE A 304 19.03 46.11 5.91
C PHE A 304 20.25 46.71 6.62
N LEU A 305 21.25 45.90 6.95
CA LEU A 305 22.49 46.39 7.55
C LEU A 305 23.20 47.38 6.64
N ARG A 306 23.26 47.11 5.34
CA ARG A 306 23.87 48.01 4.35
C ARG A 306 23.14 49.36 4.32
N SER A 307 21.82 49.35 4.14
CA SER A 307 21.04 50.60 4.09
C SER A 307 21.13 51.38 5.40
N PHE A 308 21.10 50.70 6.55
CA PHE A 308 21.20 51.33 7.86
C PHE A 308 22.54 52.04 8.10
N VAL A 309 23.64 51.47 7.57
CA VAL A 309 24.97 52.09 7.63
C VAL A 309 25.07 53.25 6.65
N GLU A 310 24.56 53.08 5.42
CA GLU A 310 24.55 54.14 4.39
C GLU A 310 23.71 55.35 4.79
N ASP A 311 22.56 55.18 5.45
CA ASP A 311 21.69 56.27 5.93
C ASP A 311 22.27 57.06 7.13
N ARG A 312 23.36 56.57 7.74
CA ARG A 312 24.01 57.19 8.92
C ARG A 312 25.41 57.75 8.63
N CYS A 313 25.90 57.64 7.41
CA CYS A 313 27.14 58.25 6.93
C CYS A 313 26.85 59.51 6.11
#